data_AF-A0A8W8K054-F1
#
_entry.id   AF-A0A8W8K054-F1
#
_cell.length_a   1.000
_cell.length_b   1.000
_cell.length_c   1.000
_cell.angle_alpha   90.00
_cell.angle_beta   90.00
_cell.angle_gamma   90.00
#
_symmetry.space_group_name_H-M   'P 1'
#
loop_
_entity.id
_entity.type
_entity.pdbx_description
1 polymer ?
#
loop_
_entity_poly.entity_id
_entity_poly.type
_entity_poly.pdbx_seq_one_letter_code
_entity_poly.pdbx_strand_id
1 'polypeptide(L)'
;MMSKGSKSSLRGESVLVEVKSKYDAEFRRFSVDKNKMKEYEGFEKLLSALHNIDPQSFVITYTDTHGDLLPINNNENFQKALSTAKPLLRIMVQMKGESYEQMNGYGTI
;
A
#
# COMPACT_ATOMS: atom_id res chain seq x y z
N MET A 1 9.25 49.90 -4.39
CA MET A 1 8.59 48.90 -3.53
C MET A 1 8.95 47.52 -4.04
N MET A 2 9.63 46.70 -3.23
CA MET A 2 9.86 45.29 -3.55
C MET A 2 8.65 44.48 -3.11
N SER A 3 8.25 43.49 -3.90
CA SER A 3 7.58 42.29 -3.39
C SER A 3 7.99 41.10 -4.26
N LYS A 4 8.63 40.15 -3.58
CA LYS A 4 9.42 39.05 -4.12
C LYS A 4 8.53 37.86 -4.50
N GLY A 5 8.74 37.36 -5.71
CA GLY A 5 8.91 35.93 -6.04
C GLY A 5 7.89 34.94 -5.48
N SER A 6 6.91 34.58 -6.31
CA SER A 6 6.17 33.32 -6.17
C SER A 6 7.15 32.18 -6.43
N LYS A 7 7.53 31.47 -5.36
CA LYS A 7 8.41 30.31 -5.39
C LYS A 7 7.86 29.28 -6.37
N SER A 8 8.63 29.03 -7.41
CA SER A 8 8.57 27.84 -8.24
C SER A 8 8.34 26.61 -7.37
N SER A 9 7.26 25.87 -7.63
CA SER A 9 7.06 24.52 -7.11
C SER A 9 8.22 23.66 -7.62
N LEU A 10 9.27 23.56 -6.82
CA LEU A 10 10.27 22.51 -6.99
C LEU A 10 9.48 21.22 -6.78
N ARG A 11 9.33 20.44 -7.85
CA ARG A 11 8.83 19.06 -7.87
C ARG A 11 9.75 18.18 -7.00
N GLY A 12 9.73 18.38 -5.70
CA GLY A 12 10.20 17.41 -4.73
C GLY A 12 9.18 16.28 -4.73
N GLU A 13 9.61 15.07 -5.05
CA GLU A 13 8.80 13.88 -4.90
C GLU A 13 8.24 13.87 -3.47
N SER A 14 6.90 13.92 -3.33
CA SER A 14 6.26 14.07 -2.03
C SER A 14 6.79 13.00 -1.06
N VAL A 15 7.24 13.43 0.11
CA VAL A 15 7.80 12.53 1.14
C VAL A 15 6.73 11.62 1.71
N LEU A 16 5.47 12.08 1.68
CA LEU A 16 4.32 11.32 2.09
C LEU A 16 3.70 10.61 0.88
N VAL A 17 3.45 9.31 1.05
CA VAL A 17 2.68 8.47 0.14
C VAL A 17 1.33 8.23 0.79
N GLU A 18 0.24 8.58 0.12
CA GLU A 18 -1.10 8.19 0.56
C GLU A 18 -1.29 6.69 0.32
N VAL A 19 -1.85 5.99 1.29
CA VAL A 19 -2.15 4.56 1.22
C VAL A 19 -3.65 4.36 1.42
N LYS A 20 -4.27 3.59 0.53
CA LYS A 20 -5.61 3.03 0.73
C LYS A 20 -5.48 1.52 0.88
N SER A 21 -5.63 1.03 2.10
CA SER A 21 -5.66 -0.40 2.42
C SER A 21 -7.08 -0.93 2.38
N LYS A 22 -7.27 -2.08 1.71
CA LYS A 22 -8.51 -2.85 1.69
C LYS A 22 -8.28 -4.18 2.39
N TYR A 23 -9.16 -4.52 3.34
CA TYR A 23 -9.24 -5.84 3.95
C TYR A 23 -10.71 -6.27 3.97
N ASP A 24 -11.06 -7.35 3.28
CA ASP A 24 -12.46 -7.76 3.05
C ASP A 24 -13.34 -6.59 2.53
N ALA A 25 -14.39 -6.20 3.25
CA ALA A 25 -15.23 -5.04 2.95
C ALA A 25 -14.72 -3.71 3.56
N GLU A 26 -13.68 -3.77 4.41
CA GLU A 26 -13.13 -2.61 5.10
C GLU A 26 -12.13 -1.84 4.25
N PHE A 27 -12.19 -0.50 4.33
CA PHE A 27 -11.18 0.40 3.76
C PHE A 27 -10.59 1.32 4.82
N ARG A 28 -9.26 1.43 4.84
CA ARG A 28 -8.52 2.37 5.68
C ARG A 28 -7.63 3.26 4.82
N ARG A 29 -7.60 4.55 5.12
CA ARG A 29 -6.70 5.53 4.47
C ARG A 29 -5.75 6.11 5.51
N PHE A 30 -4.48 6.13 5.19
CA PHE A 30 -3.43 6.72 6.00
C PHE A 30 -2.29 7.17 5.10
N SER A 31 -1.32 7.90 5.66
CA SER A 31 -0.14 8.36 4.92
C SER A 31 1.12 7.78 5.53
N VAL A 32 2.06 7.40 4.68
CA VAL A 32 3.37 6.87 5.08
C VAL A 32 4.46 7.82 4.63
N ASP A 33 5.40 8.11 5.54
CA ASP A 33 6.63 8.83 5.21
C ASP A 33 7.65 7.83 4.64
N LYS A 34 7.96 7.97 3.35
CA LYS A 34 8.89 7.07 2.63
C LYS A 34 10.32 7.12 3.19
N ASN A 35 10.71 8.18 3.89
CA ASN A 35 12.03 8.26 4.51
C ASN A 35 12.09 7.50 5.83
N LYS A 36 10.96 7.39 6.55
CA LYS A 36 10.87 6.70 7.85
C LYS A 36 10.53 5.22 7.69
N MET A 37 9.67 4.88 6.74
CA MET A 37 9.20 3.52 6.54
C MET A 37 9.94 2.87 5.38
N LYS A 38 11.06 2.21 5.72
CA LYS A 38 11.92 1.50 4.74
C LYS A 38 11.71 0.00 4.75
N GLU A 39 11.39 -0.54 5.91
CA GLU A 39 11.30 -1.98 6.15
C GLU A 39 9.87 -2.49 5.94
N TYR A 40 9.75 -3.59 5.21
CA TYR A 40 8.47 -4.29 4.98
C TYR A 40 7.81 -4.71 6.29
N GLU A 41 8.59 -5.26 7.23
CA GLU A 41 8.08 -5.75 8.53
C GLU A 41 7.38 -4.64 9.33
N GLY A 42 7.89 -3.41 9.26
CA GLY A 42 7.27 -2.26 9.91
C GLY A 42 5.92 -1.89 9.29
N PHE A 43 5.79 -2.05 7.99
CA PHE A 43 4.54 -1.82 7.27
C PHE A 43 3.52 -2.94 7.53
N GLU A 44 3.96 -4.19 7.58
CA GLU A 44 3.13 -5.34 7.93
C GLU A 44 2.52 -5.18 9.34
N LYS A 45 3.35 -4.82 10.33
CA LYS A 45 2.88 -4.52 11.69
C LYS A 45 1.91 -3.35 11.76
N LEU A 46 2.11 -2.31 10.93
CA LEU A 46 1.17 -1.19 10.87
C LEU A 46 -0.19 -1.64 10.33
N LEU A 47 -0.21 -2.40 9.24
CA LEU A 47 -1.45 -2.91 8.64
C LEU A 47 -2.18 -3.86 9.59
N SER A 48 -1.43 -4.74 10.28
CA SER A 48 -1.99 -5.69 11.23
C SER A 48 -2.66 -4.96 12.40
N ALA A 49 -2.02 -3.93 12.96
CA ALA A 49 -2.59 -3.10 14.01
C ALA A 49 -3.81 -2.28 13.54
N LEU A 50 -3.78 -1.75 12.31
CA LEU A 50 -4.89 -0.98 11.75
C LEU A 50 -6.13 -1.85 11.52
N HIS A 51 -5.96 -3.05 10.94
CA HIS A 51 -7.06 -3.96 10.63
C HIS A 51 -7.42 -4.92 11.79
N ASN A 52 -6.69 -4.84 12.91
CA ASN A 52 -6.85 -5.71 14.08
C ASN A 52 -6.75 -7.21 13.72
N ILE A 53 -5.70 -7.56 12.97
CA ILE A 53 -5.40 -8.92 12.52
C ILE A 53 -3.97 -9.32 12.93
N ASP A 54 -3.68 -10.62 12.90
CA ASP A 54 -2.35 -11.15 13.22
C ASP A 54 -1.35 -10.86 12.08
N PRO A 55 -0.16 -10.28 12.36
CA PRO A 55 0.84 -9.89 11.36
C PRO A 55 1.33 -11.04 10.49
N GLN A 56 1.27 -12.28 10.96
CA GLN A 56 1.81 -13.44 10.25
C GLN A 56 0.75 -14.19 9.45
N SER A 57 -0.51 -13.77 9.53
CA SER A 57 -1.68 -14.49 9.02
C SER A 57 -2.25 -13.92 7.72
N PHE A 58 -1.60 -12.96 7.08
CA PHE A 58 -2.06 -12.37 5.80
C PHE A 58 -0.95 -12.17 4.78
N VAL A 59 -1.36 -11.90 3.54
CA VAL A 59 -0.50 -11.46 2.44
C VAL A 59 -0.87 -10.04 2.05
N ILE A 60 0.14 -9.26 1.65
CA ILE A 60 -0.01 -7.89 1.17
C ILE A 60 0.22 -7.89 -0.34
N THR A 61 -0.72 -7.32 -1.08
CA THR A 61 -0.53 -7.00 -2.51
C THR A 61 -0.78 -5.52 -2.75
N TYR A 62 -0.14 -4.98 -3.79
CA TYR A 62 -0.42 -3.63 -4.26
C TYR A 62 -0.83 -3.62 -5.73
N THR A 63 -1.64 -2.64 -6.10
CA THR A 63 -1.93 -2.34 -7.50
C THR A 63 -0.85 -1.41 -8.05
N ASP A 64 -0.14 -1.85 -9.08
CA ASP A 64 0.88 -1.05 -9.74
C ASP A 64 0.25 0.00 -10.70
N THR A 65 1.10 0.74 -11.43
CA THR A 65 0.65 1.75 -12.39
C THR A 65 -0.07 1.18 -13.62
N HIS A 66 0.15 -0.09 -13.95
CA HIS A 66 -0.49 -0.81 -15.04
C HIS A 66 -1.81 -1.48 -14.61
N GLY A 67 -2.07 -1.55 -13.32
CA GLY A 67 -3.27 -2.17 -12.74
C GLY A 67 -3.03 -3.60 -12.25
N ASP A 68 -1.79 -4.09 -12.31
CA ASP A 68 -1.43 -5.44 -11.91
C ASP A 68 -1.38 -5.54 -10.38
N LEU A 69 -1.85 -6.66 -9.84
CA LEU A 69 -1.74 -6.99 -8.42
C LEU A 69 -0.42 -7.71 -8.17
N LEU A 70 0.50 -7.03 -7.49
CA LEU A 70 1.83 -7.54 -7.20
C LEU A 70 2.01 -7.77 -5.69
N PRO A 71 2.62 -8.89 -5.27
CA PRO A 71 2.87 -9.16 -3.86
C PRO A 71 3.95 -8.24 -3.29
N ILE A 72 3.75 -7.82 -2.04
CA ILE A 72 4.78 -7.23 -1.21
C ILE A 72 5.15 -8.25 -0.14
N ASN A 73 6.31 -8.88 -0.30
CA ASN A 73 6.81 -9.94 0.58
C ASN A 73 8.25 -9.71 1.05
N ASN A 74 8.86 -8.60 0.62
CA ASN A 74 10.22 -8.22 0.96
C ASN A 74 10.39 -6.69 0.83
N ASN A 75 11.53 -6.18 1.29
CA ASN A 75 11.84 -4.76 1.28
C ASN A 75 11.93 -4.17 -0.13
N GLU A 76 12.46 -4.91 -1.11
CA GLU A 76 12.62 -4.43 -2.49
C GLU A 76 11.27 -4.13 -3.15
N ASN A 77 10.34 -5.08 -3.04
CA ASN A 77 8.97 -4.94 -3.53
C ASN A 77 8.23 -3.82 -2.80
N PHE A 78 8.48 -3.65 -1.50
CA PHE A 78 7.90 -2.57 -0.71
C PHE A 78 8.40 -1.19 -1.18
N GLN A 79 9.70 -1.03 -1.37
CA GLN A 79 10.27 0.22 -1.88
C GLN A 79 9.79 0.52 -3.31
N LYS A 80 9.63 -0.51 -4.14
CA LYS A 80 9.05 -0.38 -5.49
C LYS A 80 7.60 0.08 -5.43
N ALA A 81 6.79 -0.47 -4.53
CA ALA A 81 5.40 -0.06 -4.33
C ALA A 81 5.31 1.42 -3.90
N LEU A 82 6.14 1.85 -2.94
CA LEU A 82 6.20 3.24 -2.51
C LEU A 82 6.64 4.20 -3.63
N SER A 83 7.62 3.81 -4.45
CA SER A 83 8.18 4.65 -5.51
C SER A 83 7.26 4.78 -6.72
N THR A 84 6.46 3.74 -7.00
CA THR A 84 5.52 3.71 -8.13
C THR A 84 4.17 4.35 -7.79
N ALA A 85 3.84 4.47 -6.50
CA ALA A 85 2.60 5.09 -6.04
C ALA A 85 2.49 6.57 -6.45
N LYS A 86 1.56 6.88 -7.37
CA LYS A 86 1.29 8.26 -7.82
C LYS A 86 -0.21 8.44 -8.09
N PRO A 87 -0.97 9.22 -7.27
CA PRO A 87 -0.64 9.76 -5.94
C PRO A 87 -0.92 8.80 -4.78
N LEU A 88 -1.56 7.66 -5.05
CA LEU A 88 -2.15 6.77 -4.05
C LEU A 88 -1.62 5.35 -4.23
N LEU A 89 -1.04 4.78 -3.18
CA LEU A 89 -0.72 3.37 -3.10
C LEU A 89 -1.98 2.59 -2.71
N ARG A 90 -2.42 1.68 -3.57
CA ARG A 90 -3.58 0.81 -3.31
C ARG A 90 -3.08 -0.52 -2.80
N ILE A 91 -3.45 -0.85 -1.58
CA ILE A 91 -3.07 -2.10 -0.91
C ILE A 91 -4.30 -2.98 -0.74
N MET A 92 -4.12 -4.27 -0.97
CA MET A 92 -5.08 -5.31 -0.61
C MET A 92 -4.42 -6.27 0.37
N VAL A 93 -5.10 -6.49 1.49
CA VAL A 93 -4.75 -7.43 2.54
C VAL A 93 -5.67 -8.64 2.42
N GLN A 94 -5.10 -9.84 2.37
CA GLN A 94 -5.84 -11.10 2.23
C GLN A 94 -5.32 -12.11 3.25
N MET A 95 -6.20 -12.81 3.98
CA MET A 95 -5.77 -13.83 4.94
C MET A 95 -5.11 -15.02 4.23
N LYS A 96 -4.03 -15.56 4.82
CA LYS A 96 -3.39 -16.79 4.34
C LYS A 96 -4.38 -17.95 4.51
N GLY A 97 -4.62 -18.69 3.43
CA GLY A 97 -5.56 -19.81 3.42
C GLY A 97 -7.00 -19.43 3.06
N GLU A 98 -7.34 -18.13 3.04
CA GLU A 98 -8.57 -17.64 2.43
C GLU A 98 -8.31 -17.31 0.95
N SER A 99 -8.01 -18.35 0.17
CA SER A 99 -7.93 -18.22 -1.29
C SER A 99 -9.32 -17.80 -1.80
N TYR A 100 -9.40 -16.69 -2.53
CA TYR A 100 -10.64 -16.22 -3.20
C TYR A 100 -11.25 -17.25 -4.16
N GLU A 101 -10.52 -18.33 -4.46
CA GLU A 101 -11.02 -19.53 -5.16
C GLU A 101 -12.19 -20.21 -4.44
N GLN A 102 -12.44 -19.91 -3.15
CA GLN A 102 -13.55 -20.49 -2.39
C GLN A 102 -14.78 -19.59 -2.26
N MET A 103 -14.69 -18.29 -2.58
CA MET A 103 -15.82 -17.34 -2.49
C MET A 103 -16.35 -16.84 -3.84
N ASN A 104 -15.61 -17.02 -4.94
CA ASN A 104 -16.13 -16.77 -6.29
C ASN A 104 -16.58 -18.08 -6.93
N GLY A 105 -17.85 -18.44 -6.73
CA GLY A 105 -18.49 -19.60 -7.33
C GLY A 105 -18.34 -19.71 -8.85
N TYR A 106 -17.29 -20.40 -9.28
CA TYR A 106 -17.23 -21.21 -10.49
C TYR A 106 -16.96 -22.63 -9.97
N GLY A 107 -17.90 -23.56 -9.92
CA GLY A 107 -18.77 -23.89 -11.03
C GLY A 107 -17.96 -24.53 -12.15
N THR A 108 -17.28 -25.63 -11.86
CA THR A 108 -16.99 -26.63 -12.91
C THR A 108 -17.20 -28.01 -12.31
N ILE A 109 -18.15 -28.70 -12.95
CA ILE A 109 -18.57 -30.11 -12.87
C ILE A 109 -17.48 -31.12 -12.50
#